data_AF-A0A356MLM5-F1
#
_entry.id   AF-A0A356MLM5-F1
#
_cell.length_a   1.000
_cell.length_b   1.000
_cell.length_c   1.000
_cell.angle_alpha   90.00
_cell.angle_beta   90.00
_cell.angle_gamma   90.00
#
_symmetry.space_group_name_H-M   'P 1'
#
loop_
_entity.id
_entity.type
_entity.pdbx_description
1 polymer ?
#
loop_
_entity_poly.entity_id
_entity_poly.type
_entity_poly.pdbx_seq_one_letter_code
_entity_poly.pdbx_strand_id
1 'polypeptide(L)'
;MKTYLNEKWAKFNSRYLLSNYGRWFSLKSMKIVKQNPNNSGYLRLNAKTKDGRIISFTHIAVVYMFGDCNGKRISPKALLSDMGLTIDHRDGNKLNNMQSNLELVTFQENINRKYNKPVLENSVVKCQKRFIEEMSEIF
;
A
#
# COMPACT_ATOMS: atom_id res chain seq x y z
N MET A 1 -16.52 3.53 15.74
CA MET A 1 -15.91 3.28 14.41
C MET A 1 -15.47 4.63 13.87
N LYS A 2 -14.17 4.88 13.62
CA LYS A 2 -13.72 6.20 13.12
C LYS A 2 -14.17 6.37 11.67
N THR A 3 -15.23 7.14 11.46
CA THR A 3 -15.69 7.63 10.16
C THR A 3 -14.82 8.84 9.79
N TYR A 4 -14.25 8.82 8.59
CA TYR A 4 -13.52 9.99 8.08
C TYR A 4 -14.45 10.75 7.13
N LEU A 5 -14.46 12.07 7.23
CA LEU A 5 -15.40 12.95 6.50
C LEU A 5 -15.34 12.74 4.96
N ASN A 6 -14.19 12.31 4.44
CA ASN A 6 -13.91 12.17 3.01
C ASN A 6 -13.74 10.70 2.56
N GLU A 7 -14.22 9.75 3.34
CA GLU A 7 -14.16 8.34 2.94
C GLU A 7 -15.23 8.00 1.90
N LYS A 8 -14.78 7.51 0.76
CA LYS A 8 -15.60 7.01 -0.34
C LYS A 8 -15.47 5.50 -0.42
N TRP A 9 -16.58 4.81 -0.58
CA TRP A 9 -16.65 3.36 -0.73
C TRP A 9 -17.07 3.02 -2.16
N ALA A 10 -16.38 2.06 -2.77
CA ALA A 10 -16.68 1.55 -4.09
C ALA A 10 -16.80 0.03 -4.07
N LYS A 11 -17.70 -0.52 -4.90
CA LYS A 11 -17.91 -1.97 -5.00
C LYS A 11 -16.76 -2.59 -5.78
N PHE A 12 -15.93 -3.38 -5.10
CA PHE A 12 -14.83 -4.09 -5.74
C PHE A 12 -15.32 -5.38 -6.42
N ASN A 13 -16.18 -6.13 -5.74
CA ASN A 13 -16.86 -7.28 -6.33
C ASN A 13 -18.21 -7.54 -5.61
N SER A 14 -18.84 -8.69 -5.87
CA SER A 14 -20.12 -9.05 -5.24
C SER A 14 -20.07 -9.23 -3.73
N ARG A 15 -18.88 -9.38 -3.13
CA ARG A 15 -18.70 -9.68 -1.70
C ARG A 15 -17.94 -8.61 -0.92
N TYR A 16 -17.22 -7.72 -1.58
CA TYR A 16 -16.35 -6.76 -0.92
C TYR A 16 -16.53 -5.34 -1.47
N LEU A 17 -16.52 -4.37 -0.55
CA LEU A 17 -16.34 -2.96 -0.83
C LEU A 17 -14.91 -2.56 -0.47
N LEU A 18 -14.36 -1.63 -1.23
CA LEU A 18 -13.08 -1.00 -0.97
C LEU A 18 -13.30 0.49 -0.73
N SER A 19 -12.64 1.04 0.28
CA SER A 19 -12.62 2.47 0.54
C SER A 19 -11.36 3.14 -0.01
N ASN A 20 -11.44 4.43 -0.33
CA ASN A 20 -10.28 5.22 -0.74
C ASN A 20 -9.19 5.35 0.36
N TYR A 21 -9.49 4.95 1.61
CA TYR A 21 -8.51 4.83 2.69
C TYR A 21 -7.76 3.47 2.69
N GLY A 22 -8.05 2.59 1.71
CA GLY A 22 -7.49 1.24 1.67
C GLY A 22 -8.14 0.28 2.68
N ARG A 23 -9.37 0.58 3.12
CA ARG A 23 -10.15 -0.29 4.01
C ARG A 23 -11.04 -1.22 3.19
N TRP A 24 -11.06 -2.50 3.56
CA TRP A 24 -11.94 -3.49 2.93
C TRP A 24 -13.12 -3.80 3.83
N PHE A 25 -14.32 -3.82 3.27
CA PHE A 25 -15.55 -4.21 3.96
C PHE A 25 -16.17 -5.43 3.29
N SER A 26 -16.49 -6.45 4.08
CA SER A 26 -17.12 -7.68 3.61
C SER A 26 -18.63 -7.57 3.71
N LEU A 27 -19.32 -7.68 2.58
CA LEU A 27 -20.79 -7.70 2.50
C LEU A 27 -21.39 -8.98 3.10
N LYS A 28 -20.61 -10.08 3.14
CA LYS A 28 -21.08 -11.34 3.75
C LYS A 28 -21.10 -11.26 5.27
N SER A 29 -20.03 -10.74 5.86
CA SER A 29 -19.86 -10.70 7.32
C SER A 29 -20.21 -9.35 7.92
N MET A 30 -20.57 -8.36 7.09
CA MET A 30 -20.88 -6.98 7.47
C MET A 30 -19.83 -6.33 8.37
N LYS A 31 -18.54 -6.61 8.09
CA LYS A 31 -17.40 -6.20 8.93
C LYS A 31 -16.25 -5.71 8.07
N ILE A 32 -15.46 -4.79 8.63
CA ILE A 32 -14.15 -4.41 8.08
C ILE A 32 -13.22 -5.62 8.16
N VAL A 33 -12.60 -5.95 7.04
CA VAL A 33 -11.68 -7.09 6.93
C VAL A 33 -10.31 -6.69 7.42
N LYS A 34 -9.78 -7.42 8.39
CA LYS A 34 -8.39 -7.28 8.83
C LYS A 34 -7.46 -7.71 7.70
N GLN A 35 -6.50 -6.85 7.37
CA GLN A 35 -5.47 -7.12 6.36
C GLN A 35 -4.17 -7.47 7.07
N ASN A 36 -3.38 -8.35 6.46
CA ASN A 36 -2.05 -8.68 6.94
C ASN A 36 -1.03 -8.31 5.85
N PRO A 37 0.13 -7.74 6.23
CA PRO A 37 1.20 -7.48 5.28
C PRO A 37 1.78 -8.79 4.74
N ASN A 38 2.30 -8.75 3.52
CA ASN A 38 3.13 -9.82 2.97
C ASN A 38 4.60 -9.68 3.45
N ASN A 39 5.47 -10.60 3.04
CA ASN A 39 6.92 -10.54 3.38
C ASN A 39 7.60 -9.27 2.86
N SER A 40 7.03 -8.60 1.85
CA SER A 40 7.53 -7.31 1.33
C SER A 40 6.92 -6.08 2.03
N GLY A 41 6.05 -6.28 3.02
CA GLY A 41 5.40 -5.22 3.82
C GLY A 41 4.10 -4.64 3.24
N TYR A 42 3.59 -5.14 2.12
CA TYR A 42 2.36 -4.64 1.49
C TYR A 42 1.12 -5.35 2.03
N LEU A 43 0.07 -4.58 2.34
CA LEU A 43 -1.24 -5.13 2.68
C LEU A 43 -1.90 -5.81 1.47
N ARG A 44 -2.49 -6.97 1.71
CA ARG A 44 -3.24 -7.75 0.71
C ARG A 44 -4.59 -8.21 1.26
N LEU A 45 -5.57 -8.30 0.38
CA LEU A 45 -6.82 -8.99 0.62
C LEU A 45 -6.85 -10.31 -0.16
N ASN A 46 -7.13 -11.40 0.54
CA ASN A 46 -7.51 -12.67 -0.09
C ASN A 46 -9.02 -12.65 -0.36
N ALA A 47 -9.43 -12.07 -1.48
CA ALA A 47 -10.83 -11.91 -1.84
C ALA A 47 -11.39 -13.22 -2.41
N LYS A 48 -12.51 -13.69 -1.85
CA LYS A 48 -13.27 -14.83 -2.40
C LYS A 48 -14.23 -14.33 -3.48
N THR A 49 -14.06 -14.76 -4.73
CA THR A 49 -14.99 -14.52 -5.84
C THR A 49 -15.92 -15.71 -6.08
N LYS A 50 -16.80 -15.64 -7.08
CA LYS A 50 -17.60 -16.81 -7.52
C LYS A 50 -16.69 -17.87 -8.15
N ASP A 51 -15.67 -17.42 -8.88
CA ASP A 51 -14.80 -18.25 -9.72
C ASP A 51 -13.51 -18.68 -9.00
N GLY A 52 -13.31 -18.29 -7.74
CA GLY A 52 -12.15 -18.71 -6.96
C GLY A 52 -11.69 -17.72 -5.89
N ARG A 53 -10.38 -17.66 -5.68
CA ARG A 53 -9.72 -16.72 -4.76
C ARG A 53 -8.82 -15.80 -5.56
N ILE A 54 -8.98 -14.50 -5.37
CA ILE A 54 -8.11 -13.47 -5.96
C ILE A 54 -7.32 -12.83 -4.83
N ILE A 55 -6.01 -12.75 -4.99
CA ILE A 55 -5.15 -11.98 -4.10
C ILE A 55 -5.03 -10.58 -4.71
N SER A 56 -5.50 -9.58 -3.97
CA SER A 56 -5.42 -8.18 -4.42
C SER A 56 -4.57 -7.37 -3.45
N PHE A 57 -3.55 -6.68 -3.97
CA PHE A 57 -2.79 -5.72 -3.19
C PHE A 57 -3.60 -4.44 -3.00
N THR A 58 -3.65 -3.95 -1.77
CA THR A 58 -4.57 -2.88 -1.42
C THR A 58 -4.24 -1.56 -2.08
N HIS A 59 -2.96 -1.18 -2.16
CA HIS A 59 -2.54 0.03 -2.86
C HIS A 59 -2.93 0.00 -4.35
N ILE A 60 -2.72 -1.13 -5.04
CA ILE A 60 -3.14 -1.30 -6.45
C ILE A 60 -4.66 -1.19 -6.57
N ALA A 61 -5.41 -1.87 -5.71
CA ALA A 61 -6.86 -1.85 -5.74
C ALA A 61 -7.42 -0.43 -5.50
N VAL A 62 -6.82 0.35 -4.60
CA VAL A 62 -7.22 1.74 -4.34
C VAL A 62 -7.00 2.59 -5.57
N VAL A 63 -5.80 2.54 -6.17
CA VAL A 63 -5.50 3.34 -7.38
C VAL A 63 -6.36 2.91 -8.56
N TYR A 64 -6.65 1.61 -8.71
CA TYR A 64 -7.55 1.11 -9.74
C TYR A 64 -8.97 1.68 -9.61
N MET A 65 -9.53 1.67 -8.39
CA MET A 65 -10.90 2.10 -8.15
C MET A 65 -11.05 3.64 -8.11
N PHE A 66 -10.12 4.33 -7.46
CA PHE A 66 -10.23 5.76 -7.13
C PHE A 66 -9.27 6.67 -7.89
N GLY A 67 -8.24 6.12 -8.52
CA GLY A 67 -7.08 6.87 -9.03
C GLY A 67 -6.03 7.10 -7.95
N ASP A 68 -4.90 7.68 -8.33
CA ASP A 68 -3.83 8.10 -7.42
C ASP A 68 -4.12 9.49 -6.79
N CYS A 69 -3.14 10.05 -6.06
CA CYS A 69 -3.27 11.37 -5.45
C CYS A 69 -3.36 12.53 -6.44
N ASN A 70 -2.95 12.32 -7.70
CA ASN A 70 -3.00 13.30 -8.78
C ASN A 70 -4.18 13.05 -9.73
N GLY A 71 -5.06 12.09 -9.40
CA GLY A 71 -6.20 11.72 -10.23
C GLY A 71 -5.87 10.83 -11.44
N LYS A 72 -4.63 10.34 -11.57
CA LYS A 72 -4.24 9.39 -12.62
C LYS A 72 -4.87 8.03 -12.33
N ARG A 73 -5.31 7.34 -13.37
CA ARG A 73 -5.98 6.02 -13.28
C ARG A 73 -5.22 4.98 -14.08
N ILE A 74 -5.29 3.74 -13.62
CA ILE A 74 -4.74 2.58 -14.33
C ILE A 74 -5.76 2.14 -15.37
N SER A 75 -5.29 1.87 -16.60
CA SER A 75 -6.15 1.30 -17.64
C SER A 75 -6.54 -0.14 -17.28
N PRO A 76 -7.83 -0.53 -17.38
CA PRO A 76 -8.28 -1.86 -16.99
C PRO A 76 -7.75 -3.00 -17.89
N LYS A 77 -7.17 -2.68 -19.05
CA LYS A 77 -6.72 -3.66 -20.03
C LYS A 77 -5.23 -3.99 -19.97
N ALA A 78 -4.42 -3.25 -19.22
CA ALA A 78 -2.98 -3.42 -19.25
C ALA A 78 -2.40 -3.48 -17.83
N LEU A 79 -1.40 -4.34 -17.65
CA LEU A 79 -0.71 -4.48 -16.38
C LEU A 79 0.20 -3.26 -16.18
N LEU A 80 0.35 -2.85 -14.92
CA LEU A 80 1.29 -1.79 -14.52
C LEU A 80 2.70 -2.06 -15.05
N SER A 81 3.15 -3.33 -14.98
CA SER A 81 4.45 -3.77 -15.48
C SER A 81 4.63 -3.52 -16.97
N ASP A 82 3.60 -3.76 -17.77
CA ASP A 82 3.66 -3.65 -19.23
C ASP A 82 3.77 -2.18 -19.66
N MET A 83 3.30 -1.27 -18.81
CA MET A 83 3.43 0.18 -18.98
C MET A 83 4.71 0.76 -18.36
N GLY A 84 5.56 -0.06 -17.72
CA GLY A 84 6.71 0.44 -16.98
C GLY A 84 6.33 1.25 -15.73
N LEU A 85 5.12 1.07 -15.21
CA LEU A 85 4.54 1.82 -14.10
C LEU A 85 4.52 0.99 -12.80
N THR A 86 4.50 1.72 -11.69
CA THR A 86 4.36 1.22 -10.33
C THR A 86 3.65 2.26 -9.46
N ILE A 87 3.33 1.89 -8.23
CA ILE A 87 2.67 2.78 -7.27
C ILE A 87 3.64 3.05 -6.13
N ASP A 88 3.98 4.31 -5.93
CA ASP A 88 4.80 4.78 -4.82
C ASP A 88 3.92 5.16 -3.63
N HIS A 89 4.42 4.89 -2.43
CA HIS A 89 3.88 5.39 -1.17
C HIS A 89 4.68 6.64 -0.81
N ARG A 90 4.06 7.82 -0.94
CA ARG A 90 4.76 9.11 -0.79
C ARG A 90 5.42 9.26 0.59
N ASP A 91 4.76 8.77 1.64
CA ASP A 91 5.29 8.73 3.00
C ASP A 91 6.29 7.58 3.28
N GLY A 92 6.54 6.69 2.31
CA GLY A 92 7.37 5.50 2.47
C GLY A 92 6.74 4.37 3.30
N ASN A 93 5.53 4.55 3.82
CA ASN A 93 4.84 3.56 4.64
C ASN A 93 3.86 2.72 3.80
N LYS A 94 4.27 1.49 3.51
CA LYS A 94 3.49 0.51 2.73
C LYS A 94 2.14 0.12 3.35
N LEU A 95 1.92 0.44 4.62
CA LEU A 95 0.66 0.20 5.33
C LEU A 95 -0.32 1.38 5.16
N ASN A 96 0.17 2.57 4.81
CA ASN A 96 -0.67 3.73 4.53
C ASN A 96 -1.20 3.69 3.09
N ASN A 97 -2.33 3.02 2.90
CA ASN A 97 -2.96 2.80 1.60
C ASN A 97 -4.04 3.85 1.27
N MET A 98 -3.98 5.04 1.88
CA MET A 98 -4.88 6.14 1.53
C MET A 98 -4.58 6.63 0.12
N GLN A 99 -5.63 6.88 -0.68
CA GLN A 99 -5.52 7.41 -2.05
C GLN A 99 -4.58 8.62 -2.12
N SER A 100 -4.68 9.55 -1.18
CA SER A 100 -3.85 10.77 -1.13
C SER A 100 -2.36 10.50 -0.92
N ASN A 101 -1.99 9.31 -0.44
CA ASN A 101 -0.61 8.87 -0.22
C ASN A 101 -0.04 8.04 -1.39
N LEU A 102 -0.89 7.58 -2.30
CA LEU A 102 -0.49 6.70 -3.41
C LEU A 102 -0.29 7.53 -4.67
N GLU A 103 0.83 7.31 -5.35
CA GLU A 103 1.17 8.01 -6.59
C GLU A 103 1.56 7.01 -7.69
N LEU A 104 1.00 7.18 -8.89
CA LEU A 104 1.36 6.37 -10.04
C LEU A 104 2.62 6.96 -10.70
N VAL A 105 3.69 6.18 -10.68
CA VAL A 105 5.03 6.59 -11.13
C VAL A 105 5.64 5.53 -12.04
N THR A 106 6.67 5.88 -12.79
CA THR A 106 7.51 4.92 -13.51
C THR A 106 8.42 4.15 -12.55
N PHE A 107 8.92 2.99 -12.97
CA PHE A 107 9.92 2.25 -12.19
C PHE A 107 11.16 3.09 -11.91
N GLN A 108 11.64 3.86 -12.90
CA GLN A 108 12.83 4.70 -12.75
C GLN A 108 12.62 5.79 -11.71
N GLU A 109 11.46 6.46 -11.71
CA GLU A 109 11.13 7.47 -10.71
C GLU A 109 11.07 6.87 -9.31
N ASN A 110 10.43 5.70 -9.15
CA ASN A 110 10.33 5.03 -7.85
C ASN A 110 11.72 4.64 -7.31
N ILE A 111 12.58 4.10 -8.18
CA ILE A 111 13.97 3.78 -7.87
C ILE A 111 14.73 5.04 -7.45
N ASN A 112 14.68 6.10 -8.26
CA ASN A 112 15.37 7.37 -7.97
C ASN A 112 14.93 7.96 -6.63
N ARG A 113 13.62 7.95 -6.33
CA ARG A 113 13.08 8.40 -5.03
C ARG A 113 13.60 7.57 -3.86
N LYS A 114 13.76 6.26 -4.03
CA LYS A 114 14.31 5.39 -2.98
C LYS A 114 15.76 5.72 -2.65
N TYR A 115 16.58 6.03 -3.65
CA TYR A 115 18.01 6.33 -3.47
C TYR A 115 18.28 7.80 -3.12
N ASN A 116 17.44 8.72 -3.57
CA ASN A 116 17.59 10.16 -3.31
C ASN A 116 16.84 10.65 -2.07
N LYS A 117 16.12 9.76 -1.36
CA LYS A 117 15.54 10.10 -0.06
C LYS A 117 16.68 10.43 0.90
N PRO A 118 16.71 11.63 1.51
CA PRO A 118 17.72 11.94 2.52
C PRO A 118 17.61 10.85 3.59
N VAL A 119 18.75 10.25 3.93
CA VAL A 119 18.82 9.26 5.00
C VAL A 119 18.34 9.97 6.27
N LEU A 120 17.08 9.75 6.65
CA LEU A 120 16.59 10.22 7.94
C LEU A 120 17.50 9.56 8.98
N GLU A 121 18.16 10.37 9.81
CA GLU A 121 19.23 10.02 10.75
C GLU A 121 18.95 8.75 11.60
N ASN A 122 17.69 8.37 11.75
CA ASN A 122 17.24 7.18 12.46
C ASN A 122 17.90 5.86 12.01
N SER A 123 18.30 5.71 10.74
CA SER A 123 19.04 4.52 10.29
C SER A 123 20.52 4.53 10.70
N VAL A 124 21.12 5.71 10.86
CA VAL A 124 22.50 5.85 11.38
C VAL A 124 22.51 5.59 12.89
N VAL A 125 21.53 6.12 13.62
CA VAL A 125 21.38 5.90 15.07
C VAL A 125 21.16 4.42 15.40
N LYS A 126 20.42 3.68 14.56
CA LYS A 126 20.19 2.24 14.78
C LYS A 126 21.47 1.39 14.57
N CYS A 127 22.34 1.80 13.66
CA CYS A 127 23.65 1.16 13.45
C CYS A 127 24.60 1.46 14.61
N GLN A 128 24.66 2.72 15.05
CA GLN A 128 25.50 3.13 16.19
C GLN A 128 25.07 2.49 17.52
N LYS A 129 23.76 2.40 17.80
CA LYS A 129 23.28 1.71 19.01
C LYS A 129 23.69 0.25 19.05
N ARG A 130 23.55 -0.47 17.93
CA ARG A 130 23.92 -1.88 17.85
C ARG A 130 25.42 -2.09 18.04
N PHE A 131 26.24 -1.21 17.46
CA PHE A 131 27.69 -1.25 17.63
C PHE A 131 28.14 -0.94 19.07
N ILE A 132 27.47 0.01 19.75
CA ILE A 132 27.76 0.33 21.16
C ILE A 132 27.31 -0.81 22.09
N GLU A 133 26.14 -1.39 21.86
CA GLU A 133 25.64 -2.55 22.62
C GLU A 133 26.60 -3.75 22.46
N GLU A 134 27.03 -4.07 21.24
CA GLU A 134 27.98 -5.15 20.95
C GLU A 134 29.38 -4.90 21.57
N MET A 135 29.83 -3.65 21.70
CA MET A 135 31.09 -3.32 22.37
C MET A 135 30.97 -3.33 23.91
N SER A 136 29.79 -3.07 24.46
CA SER A 136 29.54 -3.11 25.91
C SER A 136 29.41 -4.52 26.49
N GLU A 137 29.22 -5.54 25.64
CA GLU A 137 29.24 -6.95 26.04
C GLU A 137 30.64 -7.58 26.03
N ILE A 138 31.65 -6.84 25.53
CA ILE A 138 33.04 -7.30 25.38
C ILE A 138 33.96 -6.78 26.50
N PHE A 139 33.53 -5.77 27.26
CA PHE A 139 34.24 -5.19 28.42
C PHE A 139 33.40 -5.33 29.69
#